data_AF-A0ABD1A5E6-F1
#
_entry.id   AF-A0ABD1A5E6-F1
#
_cell.length_a   1.000
_cell.length_b   1.000
_cell.length_c   1.000
_cell.angle_alpha   90.00
_cell.angle_beta   90.00
_cell.angle_gamma   90.00
#
_symmetry.space_group_name_H-M   'P 1'
#
loop_
_entity.id
_entity.type
_entity.pdbx_description
1 polymer ?
#
loop_
_entity_poly.entity_id
_entity_poly.type
_entity_poly.pdbx_seq_one_letter_code
_entity_poly.pdbx_strand_id
1 'polypeptide(L)'
;MASLYINSLLPLPSSHPQKLVEPSSSSLLSTSNYNDVALKPIVINGDPPTFVSAPSRRIIAVGDLHGDLGKARDALQMAGVLSSDGRDQWIGQDTVLVQVGDILDRGDDEIAILSLLKSLDDQAKANGGAVFQVNGNHETMNVEGDFRYVDARAFDECTDFLDYLEDYAHNWDKAFTNWIFESRQWKEDRRSSQTYWDQWNVVKRQKGVIARSILFRPGGRIACELARHGVILRVNNWVFCHGGLLPHHVAYGVERINREVSIWMRSPTNYEDSPQMPFIATRGYDSVVWNRLYSRETSELEDYQIEQVSKILQDTLEAVGAKAMVVGHTPQLSGVNCEYGCGIWRVDVGMSSGVLDSRPEVLEIRGDKARVIRSNRDRLHELQVADAI
;
A
#
# COMPACT_ATOMS: atom_id res chain seq x y z
N MET A 1 -50.57 -32.98 -48.21
CA MET A 1 -49.62 -33.85 -48.93
C MET A 1 -48.66 -34.41 -47.88
N ALA A 2 -49.08 -35.40 -47.09
CA ALA A 2 -48.86 -36.86 -47.29
C ALA A 2 -47.37 -37.23 -47.08
N SER A 3 -46.94 -38.29 -46.40
CA SER A 3 -47.47 -39.39 -45.55
C SER A 3 -46.18 -40.09 -45.02
N LEU A 4 -46.08 -40.67 -43.81
CA LEU A 4 -46.30 -42.11 -43.57
C LEU A 4 -46.00 -42.49 -42.11
N TYR A 5 -46.81 -43.44 -41.63
CA TYR A 5 -46.81 -44.16 -40.35
C TYR A 5 -45.84 -45.36 -40.31
N ILE A 6 -45.52 -45.89 -39.11
CA ILE A 6 -45.81 -47.28 -38.67
C ILE A 6 -45.49 -47.47 -37.16
N ASN A 7 -46.43 -48.10 -36.44
CA ASN A 7 -46.41 -48.59 -35.04
C ASN A 7 -45.74 -49.99 -34.94
N SER A 8 -45.23 -50.49 -33.80
CA SER A 8 -45.97 -51.10 -32.67
C SER A 8 -44.94 -51.82 -31.75
N LEU A 9 -45.07 -51.91 -30.40
CA LEU A 9 -45.85 -52.88 -29.61
C LEU A 9 -45.80 -52.52 -28.09
N LEU A 10 -46.89 -52.79 -27.35
CA LEU A 10 -47.10 -52.71 -25.87
C LEU A 10 -47.06 -54.16 -25.25
N PRO A 11 -47.19 -54.45 -23.91
CA PRO A 11 -47.71 -53.66 -22.75
C PRO A 11 -47.01 -53.82 -21.35
N LEU A 12 -47.56 -53.11 -20.34
CA LEU A 12 -47.25 -53.01 -18.89
C LEU A 12 -47.36 -54.33 -18.06
N PRO A 13 -46.84 -54.38 -16.81
CA PRO A 13 -47.72 -54.15 -15.64
C PRO A 13 -47.10 -53.42 -14.42
N SER A 14 -48.02 -53.00 -13.54
CA SER A 14 -47.96 -52.28 -12.26
C SER A 14 -47.40 -53.07 -11.05
N SER A 15 -46.88 -52.35 -10.02
CA SER A 15 -47.44 -52.23 -8.65
C SER A 15 -46.38 -52.06 -7.53
N HIS A 16 -46.54 -51.01 -6.72
CA HIS A 16 -45.94 -50.64 -5.41
C HIS A 16 -45.87 -51.77 -4.33
N PRO A 17 -45.40 -51.52 -3.07
CA PRO A 17 -44.35 -50.65 -2.49
C PRO A 17 -43.44 -51.41 -1.46
N GLN A 18 -42.32 -50.84 -0.96
CA GLN A 18 -41.79 -51.24 0.36
C GLN A 18 -40.85 -50.23 1.05
N LYS A 19 -40.85 -50.31 2.38
CA LYS A 19 -40.51 -49.33 3.43
C LYS A 19 -39.02 -49.19 3.73
N LEU A 20 -38.70 -48.01 4.29
CA LEU A 20 -37.60 -47.67 5.21
C LEU A 20 -37.25 -48.77 6.23
N VAL A 21 -35.94 -49.01 6.41
CA VAL A 21 -35.31 -49.63 7.59
C VAL A 21 -33.91 -49.01 7.78
N GLU A 22 -33.72 -48.24 8.86
CA GLU A 22 -32.44 -48.12 9.61
C GLU A 22 -32.30 -49.35 10.55
N PRO A 23 -31.13 -49.75 11.13
CA PRO A 23 -30.06 -48.88 11.67
C PRO A 23 -28.62 -49.47 11.66
N SER A 24 -27.62 -48.68 12.12
CA SER A 24 -26.77 -49.03 13.30
C SER A 24 -25.56 -48.11 13.44
N SER A 25 -25.44 -47.53 14.63
CA SER A 25 -24.32 -46.74 15.16
C SER A 25 -23.06 -47.57 15.44
N SER A 26 -21.89 -47.06 15.07
CA SER A 26 -20.67 -47.19 15.88
C SER A 26 -19.69 -46.06 15.58
N SER A 27 -19.43 -45.31 16.64
CA SER A 27 -18.54 -44.17 16.81
C SER A 27 -17.06 -44.49 16.58
N LEU A 28 -16.35 -43.60 15.88
CA LEU A 28 -15.03 -43.12 16.29
C LEU A 28 -14.94 -41.62 16.02
N LEU A 29 -15.00 -40.86 17.11
CA LEU A 29 -14.75 -39.44 17.18
C LEU A 29 -13.26 -39.18 16.94
N SER A 30 -12.94 -38.39 15.91
CA SER A 30 -11.82 -37.46 15.99
C SER A 30 -12.40 -36.05 15.96
N THR A 31 -12.67 -35.52 17.14
CA THR A 31 -13.03 -34.12 17.34
C THR A 31 -11.82 -33.26 16.99
N SER A 32 -11.76 -32.73 15.78
CA SER A 32 -11.04 -31.49 15.52
C SER A 32 -12.00 -30.34 15.83
N ASN A 33 -12.03 -29.93 17.10
CA ASN A 33 -12.54 -28.61 17.49
C ASN A 33 -11.58 -27.55 16.91
N TYR A 34 -11.66 -27.29 15.61
CA TYR A 34 -11.35 -25.97 15.11
C TYR A 34 -12.58 -25.12 15.39
N ASN A 35 -12.57 -24.47 16.54
CA ASN A 35 -13.42 -23.31 16.74
C ASN A 35 -13.09 -22.35 15.59
N ASP A 36 -14.01 -22.24 14.64
CA ASP A 36 -14.05 -21.18 13.65
C ASP A 36 -14.39 -19.89 14.41
N VAL A 37 -13.41 -19.40 15.18
CA VAL A 37 -13.53 -18.13 15.90
C VAL A 37 -13.48 -17.06 14.83
N ALA A 38 -14.66 -16.64 14.38
CA ALA A 38 -14.82 -15.51 13.47
C ALA A 38 -13.90 -14.38 13.95
N LEU A 39 -13.00 -13.93 13.08
CA LEU A 39 -12.05 -12.87 13.41
C LEU A 39 -12.83 -11.64 13.88
N LYS A 40 -12.38 -11.02 14.97
CA LYS A 40 -12.93 -9.72 15.39
C LYS A 40 -12.80 -8.72 14.23
N PRO A 41 -13.76 -7.80 14.05
CA PRO A 41 -13.71 -6.84 12.94
C PRO A 41 -12.47 -5.94 13.03
N ILE A 42 -12.01 -5.45 11.87
CA ILE A 42 -11.05 -4.34 11.83
C ILE A 42 -11.79 -3.08 12.30
N VAL A 43 -11.24 -2.40 13.31
CA VAL A 43 -11.79 -1.14 13.82
C VAL A 43 -10.83 -0.01 13.47
N ILE A 44 -11.34 1.01 12.80
CA ILE A 44 -10.56 2.17 12.34
C ILE A 44 -11.03 3.40 13.13
N ASN A 45 -10.09 4.14 13.70
CA ASN A 45 -10.31 5.44 14.34
C ASN A 45 -9.43 6.52 13.70
N GLY A 46 -9.98 7.72 13.57
CA GLY A 46 -9.37 8.86 12.88
C GLY A 46 -9.85 9.03 11.44
N ASP A 47 -9.85 10.27 10.97
CA ASP A 47 -10.07 10.64 9.56
C ASP A 47 -9.00 11.68 9.15
N PRO A 48 -7.90 11.25 8.48
CA PRO A 48 -7.67 9.92 7.92
C PRO A 48 -7.36 8.85 9.00
N PRO A 49 -7.43 7.55 8.65
CA PRO A 49 -7.14 6.45 9.58
C PRO A 49 -5.82 6.66 10.33
N THR A 50 -5.90 6.69 11.67
CA THR A 50 -4.73 6.93 12.54
C THR A 50 -4.50 5.76 13.49
N PHE A 51 -5.57 5.20 14.07
CA PHE A 51 -5.51 4.03 14.95
C PHE A 51 -6.38 2.91 14.41
N VAL A 52 -5.76 1.77 14.10
CA VAL A 52 -6.42 0.58 13.55
C VAL A 52 -6.23 -0.59 14.49
N SER A 53 -7.32 -1.21 14.91
CA SER A 53 -7.30 -2.51 15.58
C SER A 53 -7.60 -3.60 14.56
N ALA A 54 -6.63 -4.47 14.33
CA ALA A 54 -6.70 -5.61 13.41
C ALA A 54 -6.22 -6.88 14.15
N PRO A 55 -6.95 -7.32 15.19
CA PRO A 55 -6.49 -8.41 16.06
C PRO A 55 -6.37 -9.72 15.28
N SER A 56 -5.33 -10.49 15.61
CA SER A 56 -5.00 -11.81 15.03
C SER A 56 -4.76 -11.85 13.52
N ARG A 57 -4.82 -10.71 12.83
CA ARG A 57 -4.51 -10.62 11.40
C ARG A 57 -3.01 -10.60 11.17
N ARG A 58 -2.61 -11.19 10.05
CA ARG A 58 -1.29 -10.99 9.46
C ARG A 58 -1.19 -9.55 8.95
N ILE A 59 -0.09 -8.88 9.24
CA ILE A 59 0.21 -7.55 8.69
C ILE A 59 1.42 -7.69 7.75
N ILE A 60 1.36 -7.03 6.59
CA ILE A 60 2.47 -6.92 5.65
C ILE A 60 2.82 -5.46 5.49
N ALA A 61 4.09 -5.11 5.61
CA ALA A 61 4.60 -3.77 5.28
C ALA A 61 5.46 -3.82 4.01
N VAL A 62 5.20 -2.90 3.09
CA VAL A 62 5.95 -2.72 1.84
C VAL A 62 6.52 -1.31 1.83
N GLY A 63 7.83 -1.20 1.59
CA GLY A 63 8.52 0.09 1.51
C GLY A 63 8.24 0.86 0.21
N ASP A 64 9.18 1.74 -0.10
CA ASP A 64 9.10 2.75 -1.16
C ASP A 64 9.00 2.12 -2.55
N LEU A 65 8.07 2.61 -3.38
CA LEU A 65 7.72 2.03 -4.68
C LEU A 65 8.15 2.90 -5.86
N HIS A 66 8.17 4.23 -5.69
CA HIS A 66 8.76 5.19 -6.63
C HIS A 66 8.42 4.93 -8.10
N GLY A 67 7.12 4.90 -8.41
CA GLY A 67 6.58 4.79 -9.76
C GLY A 67 6.95 3.51 -10.52
N ASP A 68 7.49 2.48 -9.85
CA ASP A 68 7.89 1.21 -10.47
C ASP A 68 6.84 0.13 -10.22
N LEU A 69 5.86 0.05 -11.13
CA LEU A 69 4.75 -0.89 -11.00
C LEU A 69 5.18 -2.35 -11.11
N GLY A 70 6.28 -2.64 -11.82
CA GLY A 70 6.84 -3.97 -11.90
C GLY A 70 7.32 -4.43 -10.52
N LYS A 71 8.16 -3.63 -9.87
CA LYS A 71 8.66 -3.91 -8.51
C LYS A 71 7.55 -3.93 -7.47
N ALA A 72 6.54 -3.07 -7.60
CA ALA A 72 5.36 -3.10 -6.74
C ALA A 72 4.61 -4.43 -6.84
N ARG A 73 4.35 -4.94 -8.06
CA ARG A 73 3.72 -6.25 -8.25
C ARG A 73 4.59 -7.37 -7.70
N ASP A 74 5.90 -7.35 -7.96
CA ASP A 74 6.84 -8.36 -7.43
C ASP A 74 6.81 -8.41 -5.90
N ALA A 75 6.82 -7.25 -5.23
CA ALA A 75 6.74 -7.15 -3.77
C ALA A 75 5.42 -7.73 -3.22
N LEU A 76 4.28 -7.38 -3.84
CA LEU A 76 2.96 -7.84 -3.41
C LEU A 76 2.73 -9.35 -3.69
N GLN A 77 3.28 -9.87 -4.79
CA GLN A 77 3.26 -11.30 -5.10
C GLN A 77 4.16 -12.07 -4.14
N MET A 78 5.36 -11.55 -3.84
CA MET A 78 6.26 -12.13 -2.84
C MET A 78 5.62 -12.16 -1.44
N ALA A 79 4.88 -11.12 -1.09
CA ALA A 79 4.09 -11.07 0.14
C ALA A 79 2.92 -12.05 0.17
N GLY A 80 2.55 -12.66 -0.97
CA GLY A 80 1.39 -13.54 -1.10
C GLY A 80 0.07 -12.81 -0.92
N VAL A 81 0.00 -11.52 -1.25
CA VAL A 81 -1.25 -10.74 -1.23
C VAL A 81 -1.79 -10.44 -2.62
N LEU A 82 -0.97 -10.56 -3.67
CA LEU A 82 -1.32 -10.38 -5.08
C LEU A 82 -1.14 -11.68 -5.87
N SER A 83 -2.08 -11.96 -6.79
CA SER A 83 -1.98 -13.10 -7.69
C SER A 83 -0.81 -12.99 -8.67
N SER A 84 -0.20 -14.13 -9.01
CA SER A 84 0.92 -14.21 -9.97
C SER A 84 0.48 -14.45 -11.42
N ASP A 85 -0.83 -14.49 -11.67
CA ASP A 85 -1.42 -14.76 -12.99
C ASP A 85 -1.61 -13.50 -13.85
N GLY A 86 -1.13 -12.34 -13.37
CA GLY A 86 -1.22 -11.06 -14.07
C GLY A 86 -2.60 -10.40 -14.05
N ARG A 87 -3.55 -10.91 -13.24
CA ARG A 87 -4.91 -10.33 -13.13
C ARG A 87 -5.07 -9.32 -11.98
N ASP A 88 -3.99 -9.02 -11.27
CA ASP A 88 -3.96 -8.11 -10.12
C ASP A 88 -5.07 -8.39 -9.07
N GLN A 89 -5.22 -9.67 -8.70
CA GLN A 89 -6.24 -10.11 -7.75
C GLN A 89 -5.70 -10.22 -6.33
N TRP A 90 -6.48 -9.76 -5.35
CA TRP A 90 -6.18 -9.95 -3.94
C TRP A 90 -6.32 -11.43 -3.57
N ILE A 91 -5.24 -12.00 -3.05
CA ILE A 91 -5.18 -13.38 -2.53
C ILE A 91 -4.73 -13.43 -1.06
N GLY A 92 -4.58 -12.27 -0.44
CA GLY A 92 -4.10 -12.12 0.94
C GLY A 92 -5.10 -12.50 2.03
N GLN A 93 -6.32 -12.95 1.66
CA GLN A 93 -7.40 -13.28 2.60
C GLN A 93 -7.66 -12.11 3.57
N ASP A 94 -7.51 -12.34 4.88
CA ASP A 94 -7.72 -11.39 5.97
C ASP A 94 -6.50 -10.51 6.29
N THR A 95 -5.43 -10.59 5.47
CA THR A 95 -4.19 -9.81 5.68
C THR A 95 -4.46 -8.32 5.66
N VAL A 96 -3.77 -7.57 6.53
CA VAL A 96 -3.65 -6.12 6.46
C VAL A 96 -2.35 -5.75 5.75
N LEU A 97 -2.44 -5.06 4.62
CA LEU A 97 -1.29 -4.50 3.92
C LEU A 97 -1.09 -3.05 4.35
N VAL A 98 0.15 -2.64 4.59
CA VAL A 98 0.54 -1.25 4.82
C VAL A 98 1.66 -0.88 3.83
N GLN A 99 1.37 0.05 2.92
CA GLN A 99 2.38 0.68 2.07
C GLN A 99 2.97 1.90 2.82
N VAL A 100 4.30 1.99 2.92
CA VAL A 100 5.01 2.90 3.83
C VAL A 100 5.48 4.22 3.17
N GLY A 101 4.68 4.77 2.25
CA GLY A 101 4.94 6.05 1.57
C GLY A 101 5.89 5.97 0.39
N ASP A 102 6.06 7.08 -0.32
CA ASP A 102 6.89 7.20 -1.52
C ASP A 102 6.47 6.22 -2.65
N ILE A 103 5.20 6.35 -3.04
CA ILE A 103 4.67 5.74 -4.25
C ILE A 103 5.07 6.56 -5.48
N LEU A 104 5.13 7.88 -5.31
CA LEU A 104 5.40 8.84 -6.38
C LEU A 104 6.89 8.99 -6.69
N ASP A 105 7.13 9.63 -7.84
CA ASP A 105 8.39 10.05 -8.44
C ASP A 105 9.34 8.91 -8.85
N ARG A 106 10.42 9.27 -9.56
CA ARG A 106 11.48 8.39 -10.12
C ARG A 106 11.05 7.37 -11.19
N GLY A 107 9.80 6.89 -11.15
CA GLY A 107 9.20 6.00 -12.14
C GLY A 107 8.06 6.66 -12.93
N ASP A 108 7.38 5.88 -13.77
CA ASP A 108 6.38 6.37 -14.72
C ASP A 108 5.02 5.63 -14.66
N ASP A 109 4.77 4.85 -13.61
CA ASP A 109 3.50 4.16 -13.32
C ASP A 109 2.92 4.58 -11.95
N GLU A 110 3.00 5.87 -11.63
CA GLU A 110 2.62 6.40 -10.31
C GLU A 110 1.11 6.29 -10.04
N ILE A 111 0.29 6.79 -10.97
CA ILE A 111 -1.18 6.76 -10.83
C ILE A 111 -1.65 5.30 -10.96
N ALA A 112 -0.99 4.49 -11.78
CA ALA A 112 -1.26 3.06 -11.88
C ALA A 112 -1.03 2.33 -10.54
N ILE A 113 0.05 2.62 -9.80
CA ILE A 113 0.27 2.01 -8.48
C ILE A 113 -0.79 2.47 -7.47
N LEU A 114 -1.15 3.76 -7.44
CA LEU A 114 -2.22 4.25 -6.57
C LEU A 114 -3.57 3.57 -6.90
N SER A 115 -3.86 3.40 -8.19
CA SER A 115 -5.03 2.68 -8.71
C SER A 115 -5.04 1.21 -8.28
N LEU A 116 -3.89 0.52 -8.40
CA LEU A 116 -3.71 -0.86 -7.96
C LEU A 116 -4.02 -1.00 -6.46
N LEU A 117 -3.42 -0.16 -5.61
CA LEU A 117 -3.60 -0.24 -4.17
C LEU A 117 -5.04 0.07 -3.75
N LYS A 118 -5.72 1.00 -4.45
CA LYS A 118 -7.15 1.26 -4.26
C LYS A 118 -8.02 0.05 -4.64
N SER A 119 -7.73 -0.59 -5.77
CA SER A 119 -8.44 -1.81 -6.22
C SER A 119 -8.23 -2.97 -5.23
N LEU A 120 -7.00 -3.15 -4.74
CA LEU A 120 -6.68 -4.19 -3.76
C LEU A 120 -7.33 -3.93 -2.40
N ASP A 121 -7.48 -2.67 -1.97
CA ASP A 121 -8.22 -2.34 -0.75
C ASP A 121 -9.67 -2.81 -0.81
N ASP A 122 -10.35 -2.54 -1.92
CA ASP A 122 -11.75 -2.95 -2.11
C ASP A 122 -11.89 -4.49 -2.10
N GLN A 123 -10.96 -5.19 -2.75
CA GLN A 123 -10.92 -6.66 -2.75
C GLN A 123 -10.54 -7.24 -1.37
N ALA A 124 -9.60 -6.61 -0.65
CA ALA A 124 -9.17 -7.05 0.67
C ALA A 124 -10.30 -6.95 1.69
N LYS A 125 -11.04 -5.84 1.68
CA LYS A 125 -12.22 -5.62 2.55
C LYS A 125 -13.28 -6.71 2.37
N ALA A 126 -13.51 -7.14 1.13
CA ALA A 126 -14.44 -8.23 0.82
C ALA A 126 -14.00 -9.59 1.41
N ASN A 127 -12.71 -9.75 1.73
CA ASN A 127 -12.13 -10.96 2.30
C ASN A 127 -11.74 -10.80 3.79
N GLY A 128 -12.16 -9.71 4.45
CA GLY A 128 -11.88 -9.45 5.87
C GLY A 128 -10.49 -8.87 6.16
N GLY A 129 -9.73 -8.52 5.11
CA GLY A 129 -8.47 -7.79 5.15
C GLY A 129 -8.64 -6.29 4.91
N ALA A 130 -7.53 -5.58 4.71
CA ALA A 130 -7.53 -4.16 4.39
C ALA A 130 -6.19 -3.74 3.76
N VAL A 131 -6.19 -2.65 2.98
CA VAL A 131 -4.97 -1.99 2.53
C VAL A 131 -4.93 -0.58 3.10
N PHE A 132 -3.83 -0.24 3.75
CA PHE A 132 -3.52 1.10 4.21
C PHE A 132 -2.28 1.63 3.52
N GLN A 133 -2.20 2.95 3.44
CA GLN A 133 -1.05 3.69 2.95
C GLN A 133 -0.73 4.77 3.98
N VAL A 134 0.54 5.12 4.12
CA VAL A 134 0.96 6.38 4.74
C VAL A 134 1.59 7.28 3.68
N ASN A 135 1.40 8.59 3.77
CA ASN A 135 2.04 9.53 2.87
C ASN A 135 3.51 9.71 3.23
N GLY A 136 4.39 9.60 2.23
CA GLY A 136 5.82 9.90 2.30
C GLY A 136 6.14 11.33 1.89
N ASN A 137 7.44 11.61 1.77
CA ASN A 137 7.85 12.96 1.39
C ASN A 137 7.51 13.25 -0.06
N HIS A 138 7.56 12.25 -0.95
CA HIS A 138 7.23 12.44 -2.36
C HIS A 138 5.75 12.76 -2.58
N GLU A 139 4.83 12.18 -1.80
CA GLU A 139 3.42 12.58 -1.82
C GLU A 139 3.25 14.05 -1.40
N THR A 140 3.87 14.46 -0.30
CA THR A 140 3.76 15.84 0.19
C THR A 140 4.41 16.86 -0.75
N MET A 141 5.57 16.54 -1.35
CA MET A 141 6.24 17.39 -2.33
C MET A 141 5.38 17.61 -3.57
N ASN A 142 4.78 16.56 -4.10
CA ASN A 142 3.92 16.67 -5.28
C ASN A 142 2.67 17.49 -5.00
N VAL A 143 2.08 17.37 -3.80
CA VAL A 143 0.95 18.22 -3.42
C VAL A 143 1.36 19.68 -3.27
N GLU A 144 2.57 19.93 -2.78
CA GLU A 144 3.14 21.28 -2.71
C GLU A 144 3.48 21.87 -4.09
N GLY A 145 3.53 21.05 -5.15
CA GLY A 145 3.96 21.46 -6.50
C GLY A 145 5.47 21.42 -6.69
N ASP A 146 6.19 20.72 -5.81
CA ASP A 146 7.59 20.44 -5.96
C ASP A 146 7.80 19.14 -6.78
N PHE A 147 8.07 19.32 -8.06
CA PHE A 147 8.21 18.22 -9.03
C PHE A 147 9.66 17.88 -9.37
N ARG A 148 10.62 18.20 -8.49
CA ARG A 148 12.06 18.03 -8.77
C ARG A 148 12.50 16.58 -9.06
N TYR A 149 11.75 15.58 -8.58
CA TYR A 149 12.10 14.16 -8.72
C TYR A 149 11.20 13.39 -9.71
N VAL A 150 10.28 14.07 -10.38
CA VAL A 150 9.32 13.46 -11.31
C VAL A 150 10.03 13.01 -12.58
N ASP A 151 9.85 11.75 -12.99
CA ASP A 151 10.31 11.26 -14.29
C ASP A 151 9.52 11.96 -15.42
N ALA A 152 10.17 12.28 -16.54
CA ALA A 152 9.51 12.93 -17.66
C ALA A 152 8.25 12.19 -18.16
N ARG A 153 8.27 10.85 -18.08
CA ARG A 153 7.16 9.98 -18.52
C ARG A 153 6.01 9.93 -17.52
N ALA A 154 6.24 10.29 -16.25
CA ALA A 154 5.18 10.45 -15.26
C ALA A 154 4.29 11.68 -15.53
N PHE A 155 4.86 12.74 -16.11
CA PHE A 155 4.05 13.85 -16.64
C PHE A 155 3.16 13.43 -17.81
N ASP A 156 3.64 12.52 -18.64
CA ASP A 156 2.81 11.95 -19.70
C ASP A 156 1.68 11.09 -19.10
N GLU A 157 1.94 10.26 -18.07
CA GLU A 157 0.88 9.49 -17.37
C GLU A 157 -0.21 10.42 -16.83
N CYS A 158 0.16 11.58 -16.27
CA CYS A 158 -0.82 12.58 -15.81
C CYS A 158 -1.69 13.13 -16.95
N THR A 159 -1.12 13.29 -18.15
CA THR A 159 -1.86 13.75 -19.33
C THR A 159 -2.81 12.65 -19.80
N ASP A 160 -2.28 11.44 -19.99
CA ASP A 160 -3.03 10.26 -20.41
C ASP A 160 -4.22 10.01 -19.45
N PHE A 161 -4.00 10.13 -18.13
CA PHE A 161 -5.05 9.93 -17.13
C PHE A 161 -6.12 11.03 -17.13
N LEU A 162 -5.75 12.30 -17.38
CA LEU A 162 -6.75 13.37 -17.51
C LEU A 162 -7.64 13.16 -18.73
N ASP A 163 -7.05 12.83 -19.88
CA ASP A 163 -7.79 12.54 -21.11
C ASP A 163 -8.73 11.35 -20.90
N TYR A 164 -8.23 10.27 -20.28
CA TYR A 164 -9.02 9.11 -19.90
C TYR A 164 -10.18 9.45 -18.93
N LEU A 165 -10.00 10.39 -18.01
CA LEU A 165 -11.06 10.81 -17.09
C LEU A 165 -12.20 11.56 -17.81
N GLU A 166 -11.91 12.26 -18.91
CA GLU A 166 -12.94 12.92 -19.74
C GLU A 166 -13.84 11.88 -20.41
N ASP A 167 -13.27 10.80 -20.93
CA ASP A 167 -13.99 9.69 -21.57
C ASP A 167 -14.96 8.96 -20.61
N TYR A 168 -14.69 9.04 -19.30
CA TYR A 168 -15.51 8.43 -18.24
C TYR A 168 -16.58 9.37 -17.66
N ALA A 169 -16.94 10.45 -18.39
CA ALA A 169 -17.88 11.48 -17.93
C ALA A 169 -17.51 12.01 -16.53
N HIS A 170 -16.21 12.07 -16.24
CA HIS A 170 -15.65 12.47 -14.94
C HIS A 170 -16.10 11.62 -13.74
N ASN A 171 -16.50 10.36 -13.95
CA ASN A 171 -16.71 9.41 -12.85
C ASN A 171 -15.36 8.99 -12.26
N TRP A 172 -14.93 9.74 -11.24
CA TRP A 172 -13.64 9.56 -10.58
C TRP A 172 -13.41 8.13 -10.08
N ASP A 173 -14.32 7.58 -9.27
CA ASP A 173 -14.11 6.28 -8.61
C ASP A 173 -13.92 5.17 -9.65
N LYS A 174 -14.75 5.16 -10.69
CA LYS A 174 -14.64 4.17 -11.77
C LYS A 174 -13.37 4.35 -12.58
N ALA A 175 -13.05 5.59 -12.99
CA ALA A 175 -11.88 5.88 -13.78
C ALA A 175 -10.59 5.53 -13.02
N PHE A 176 -10.46 6.04 -11.78
CA PHE A 176 -9.29 5.85 -10.95
C PHE A 176 -9.05 4.38 -10.62
N THR A 177 -10.06 3.62 -10.18
CA THR A 177 -9.89 2.18 -9.89
C THR A 177 -9.62 1.34 -11.14
N ASN A 178 -10.10 1.75 -12.31
CA ASN A 178 -9.86 1.02 -13.57
C ASN A 178 -8.51 1.38 -14.23
N TRP A 179 -7.87 2.48 -13.84
CA TRP A 179 -6.65 2.97 -14.49
C TRP A 179 -5.53 1.93 -14.56
N ILE A 180 -5.34 1.11 -13.53
CA ILE A 180 -4.34 0.03 -13.52
C ILE A 180 -4.47 -0.96 -14.70
N PHE A 181 -5.67 -1.16 -15.24
CA PHE A 181 -5.91 -2.06 -16.37
C PHE A 181 -5.72 -1.38 -17.73
N GLU A 182 -5.91 -0.07 -17.78
CA GLU A 182 -5.89 0.72 -19.03
C GLU A 182 -4.52 1.38 -19.28
N SER A 183 -3.81 1.78 -18.22
CA SER A 183 -2.60 2.60 -18.29
C SER A 183 -1.53 2.03 -19.21
N ARG A 184 -1.41 0.70 -19.26
CA ARG A 184 -0.48 0.00 -20.15
C ARG A 184 -0.80 0.25 -21.62
N GLN A 185 -2.08 0.12 -22.02
CA GLN A 185 -2.50 0.34 -23.40
C GLN A 185 -2.26 1.79 -23.79
N TRP A 186 -2.61 2.75 -22.93
CA TRP A 186 -2.33 4.18 -23.15
C TRP A 186 -0.85 4.47 -23.33
N LYS A 187 0.00 3.86 -22.49
CA LYS A 187 1.47 3.98 -22.60
C LYS A 187 2.00 3.35 -23.90
N GLU A 188 1.46 2.22 -24.35
CA GLU A 188 1.81 1.57 -25.62
C GLU A 188 1.36 2.38 -26.85
N ASP A 189 0.13 2.90 -26.84
CA ASP A 189 -0.42 3.75 -27.90
C ASP A 189 0.39 5.05 -28.05
N ARG A 190 0.69 5.70 -26.93
CA ARG A 190 1.57 6.88 -26.90
C ARG A 190 2.93 6.56 -27.49
N ARG A 191 3.58 5.47 -27.08
CA ARG A 191 4.89 5.04 -27.63
C ARG A 191 4.82 4.79 -29.13
N SER A 192 3.73 4.19 -29.63
CA SER A 192 3.54 3.92 -31.05
C SER A 192 3.37 5.19 -31.89
N SER A 193 2.78 6.23 -31.30
CA SER A 193 2.57 7.54 -31.92
C SER A 193 3.77 8.48 -31.82
N GLN A 194 4.78 8.13 -31.01
CA GLN A 194 5.86 9.02 -30.65
C GLN A 194 6.91 9.14 -31.77
N THR A 195 7.23 10.37 -32.15
CA THR A 195 8.29 10.68 -33.11
C THR A 195 9.58 11.06 -32.39
N TYR A 196 10.71 10.94 -33.08
CA TYR A 196 12.03 11.32 -32.55
C TYR A 196 12.10 12.77 -32.03
N TRP A 197 11.28 13.67 -32.57
CA TRP A 197 11.27 15.09 -32.17
C TRP A 197 10.45 15.37 -30.90
N ASP A 198 9.61 14.44 -30.46
CA ASP A 198 8.73 14.64 -29.31
C ASP A 198 9.48 14.74 -27.98
N GLN A 199 10.69 14.18 -27.90
CA GLN A 199 11.58 14.35 -26.75
C GLN A 199 12.06 15.81 -26.55
N TRP A 200 12.01 16.64 -27.60
CA TRP A 200 12.34 18.07 -27.58
C TRP A 200 11.10 18.98 -27.60
N ASN A 201 9.90 18.39 -27.51
CA ASN A 201 8.65 19.12 -27.63
C ASN A 201 8.31 19.83 -26.30
N VAL A 202 8.72 21.10 -26.22
CA VAL A 202 8.47 21.97 -25.06
C VAL A 202 6.98 22.09 -24.74
N VAL A 203 6.11 22.11 -25.76
CA VAL A 203 4.65 22.21 -25.57
C VAL A 203 4.12 20.94 -24.90
N LYS A 204 4.55 19.75 -25.34
CA LYS A 204 4.18 18.48 -24.71
C LYS A 204 4.59 18.45 -23.24
N ARG A 205 5.83 18.85 -22.95
CA ARG A 205 6.33 18.93 -21.56
C ARG A 205 5.51 19.90 -20.71
N GLN A 206 5.17 21.08 -21.25
CA GLN A 206 4.31 22.05 -20.55
C GLN A 206 2.92 21.48 -20.25
N LYS A 207 2.30 20.78 -21.21
CA LYS A 207 1.01 20.11 -21.00
C LYS A 207 1.07 19.10 -19.86
N GLY A 208 2.09 18.25 -19.82
CA GLY A 208 2.25 17.27 -18.75
C GLY A 208 2.47 17.90 -17.37
N VAL A 209 3.25 18.99 -17.28
CA VAL A 209 3.41 19.76 -16.03
C VAL A 209 2.09 20.38 -15.58
N ILE A 210 1.29 20.93 -16.52
CA ILE A 210 -0.04 21.46 -16.23
C ILE A 210 -0.97 20.34 -15.74
N ALA A 211 -0.99 19.20 -16.42
CA ALA A 211 -1.79 18.04 -16.05
C ALA A 211 -1.49 17.57 -14.62
N ARG A 212 -0.20 17.37 -14.30
CA ARG A 212 0.23 17.03 -12.94
C ARG A 212 -0.18 18.10 -11.93
N SER A 213 0.01 19.38 -12.26
CA SER A 213 -0.40 20.49 -11.38
C SER A 213 -1.89 20.49 -11.09
N ILE A 214 -2.75 20.17 -12.07
CA ILE A 214 -4.20 20.07 -11.89
C ILE A 214 -4.55 18.91 -10.94
N LEU A 215 -3.90 17.76 -11.12
CA LEU A 215 -4.17 16.55 -10.35
C LEU A 215 -3.68 16.64 -8.89
N PHE A 216 -2.47 17.18 -8.68
CA PHE A 216 -1.76 17.10 -7.41
C PHE A 216 -1.81 18.36 -6.55
N ARG A 217 -2.05 19.56 -7.09
CA ARG A 217 -2.18 20.76 -6.24
C ARG A 217 -3.24 20.54 -5.14
N PRO A 218 -3.20 21.27 -4.01
CA PRO A 218 -4.19 21.09 -2.96
C PRO A 218 -5.62 21.28 -3.50
N GLY A 219 -6.52 20.36 -3.16
CA GLY A 219 -7.87 20.25 -3.73
C GLY A 219 -7.97 19.59 -5.11
N GLY A 220 -6.83 19.26 -5.75
CA GLY A 220 -6.76 18.40 -6.92
C GLY A 220 -7.23 16.98 -6.62
N ARG A 221 -7.64 16.23 -7.65
CA ARG A 221 -8.27 14.91 -7.45
C ARG A 221 -7.31 13.88 -6.85
N ILE A 222 -6.06 13.84 -7.30
CA ILE A 222 -5.05 12.95 -6.71
C ILE A 222 -4.65 13.46 -5.31
N ALA A 223 -4.52 14.78 -5.12
CA ALA A 223 -4.30 15.34 -3.78
C ALA A 223 -5.39 14.93 -2.77
N CYS A 224 -6.65 14.95 -3.21
CA CYS A 224 -7.79 14.49 -2.43
C CYS A 224 -7.73 12.98 -2.14
N GLU A 225 -7.22 12.17 -3.07
CA GLU A 225 -7.00 10.74 -2.83
C GLU A 225 -5.91 10.52 -1.79
N LEU A 226 -4.76 11.19 -1.93
CA LEU A 226 -3.65 11.16 -0.95
C LEU A 226 -4.09 11.65 0.44
N ALA A 227 -5.00 12.63 0.50
CA ALA A 227 -5.56 13.16 1.74
C ALA A 227 -6.37 12.13 2.56
N ARG A 228 -6.74 10.98 1.97
CA ARG A 228 -7.41 9.86 2.66
C ARG A 228 -6.44 9.05 3.51
N HIS A 229 -5.15 9.29 3.37
CA HIS A 229 -4.08 8.61 4.06
C HIS A 229 -3.40 9.55 5.07
N GLY A 230 -3.04 9.02 6.23
CA GLY A 230 -2.25 9.73 7.22
C GLY A 230 -0.76 9.76 6.84
N VAL A 231 0.04 10.55 7.55
CA VAL A 231 1.51 10.41 7.56
C VAL A 231 1.97 9.45 8.68
N ILE A 232 1.06 9.13 9.61
CA ILE A 232 1.27 8.22 10.74
C ILE A 232 0.10 7.25 10.81
N LEU A 233 0.36 5.95 10.92
CA LEU A 233 -0.67 4.95 11.12
C LEU A 233 -0.23 4.00 12.23
N ARG A 234 -1.07 3.75 13.22
CA ARG A 234 -0.85 2.70 14.22
C ARG A 234 -1.79 1.55 13.97
N VAL A 235 -1.25 0.36 13.70
CA VAL A 235 -2.02 -0.88 13.55
C VAL A 235 -1.65 -1.82 14.70
N ASN A 236 -2.60 -2.12 15.57
CA ASN A 236 -2.36 -2.84 16.83
C ASN A 236 -1.23 -2.16 17.64
N ASN A 237 -0.14 -2.87 17.89
CA ASN A 237 1.02 -2.40 18.65
C ASN A 237 2.15 -1.85 17.76
N TRP A 238 1.91 -1.67 16.46
CA TRP A 238 2.91 -1.23 15.50
C TRP A 238 2.58 0.15 14.96
N VAL A 239 3.56 1.03 14.86
CA VAL A 239 3.41 2.35 14.22
C VAL A 239 4.15 2.38 12.89
N PHE A 240 3.53 2.95 11.88
CA PHE A 240 4.02 3.07 10.51
C PHE A 240 4.06 4.55 10.16
N CYS A 241 5.20 5.02 9.69
CA CYS A 241 5.40 6.38 9.19
C CYS A 241 6.58 6.38 8.24
N HIS A 242 6.63 7.31 7.31
CA HIS A 242 7.62 7.22 6.22
C HIS A 242 9.07 7.45 6.68
N GLY A 243 9.38 8.61 7.29
CA GLY A 243 10.73 8.92 7.77
C GLY A 243 10.97 8.48 9.22
N GLY A 244 10.06 8.84 10.12
CA GLY A 244 10.11 8.42 11.53
C GLY A 244 9.37 9.36 12.48
N LEU A 245 8.89 8.82 13.60
CA LEU A 245 8.20 9.59 14.64
C LEU A 245 9.16 9.99 15.76
N LEU A 246 9.11 11.25 16.21
CA LEU A 246 9.93 11.74 17.33
C LEU A 246 9.02 12.10 18.52
N PRO A 247 9.55 12.23 19.75
CA PRO A 247 8.72 12.48 20.93
C PRO A 247 7.87 13.76 20.81
N HIS A 248 8.41 14.80 20.18
CA HIS A 248 7.69 16.05 19.97
C HIS A 248 6.53 15.94 18.95
N HIS A 249 6.60 15.00 17.99
CA HIS A 249 5.47 14.68 17.11
C HIS A 249 4.32 14.05 17.91
N VAL A 250 4.64 13.11 18.81
CA VAL A 250 3.65 12.48 19.68
C VAL A 250 3.01 13.52 20.61
N ALA A 251 3.83 14.40 21.20
CA ALA A 251 3.36 15.49 22.05
C ALA A 251 2.46 16.50 21.32
N TYR A 252 2.73 16.76 20.04
CA TYR A 252 1.87 17.61 19.21
C TYR A 252 0.51 16.95 18.89
N GLY A 253 0.50 15.62 18.80
CA GLY A 253 -0.70 14.78 18.65
C GLY A 253 -0.80 14.15 17.27
N VAL A 254 -0.66 12.82 17.19
CA VAL A 254 -0.60 12.08 15.91
C VAL A 254 -1.87 12.22 15.06
N GLU A 255 -3.06 12.20 15.67
CA GLU A 255 -4.33 12.44 14.95
C GLU A 255 -4.42 13.87 14.43
N ARG A 256 -3.89 14.84 15.20
CA ARG A 256 -3.85 16.24 14.79
C ARG A 256 -2.96 16.42 13.57
N ILE A 257 -1.76 15.82 13.57
CA ILE A 257 -0.82 15.84 12.44
C ILE A 257 -1.52 15.31 11.18
N ASN A 258 -2.10 14.11 11.26
CA ASN A 258 -2.80 13.48 10.15
C ASN A 258 -3.96 14.34 9.63
N ARG A 259 -4.77 14.89 10.53
CA ARG A 259 -5.90 15.75 10.18
C ARG A 259 -5.43 17.03 9.48
N GLU A 260 -4.40 17.69 9.99
CA GLU A 260 -3.87 18.92 9.40
C GLU A 260 -3.30 18.67 7.99
N VAL A 261 -2.54 17.58 7.80
CA VAL A 261 -2.01 17.20 6.48
C VAL A 261 -3.15 16.90 5.51
N SER A 262 -4.13 16.10 5.94
CA SER A 262 -5.29 15.75 5.12
C SER A 262 -6.14 16.97 4.77
N ILE A 263 -6.36 17.90 5.70
CA ILE A 263 -7.08 19.15 5.44
C ILE A 263 -6.34 19.99 4.42
N TRP A 264 -5.01 20.15 4.57
CA TRP A 264 -4.20 20.87 3.60
C TRP A 264 -4.30 20.25 2.21
N MET A 265 -4.05 18.95 2.05
CA MET A 265 -4.07 18.28 0.75
C MET A 265 -5.44 18.36 0.04
N ARG A 266 -6.55 18.24 0.78
CA ARG A 266 -7.91 18.26 0.19
C ARG A 266 -8.48 19.66 -0.06
N SER A 267 -7.86 20.72 0.45
CA SER A 267 -8.41 22.08 0.40
C SER A 267 -7.85 22.88 -0.77
N PRO A 268 -8.69 23.45 -1.65
CA PRO A 268 -8.23 24.34 -2.72
C PRO A 268 -7.50 25.58 -2.17
N THR A 269 -6.39 25.97 -2.79
CA THR A 269 -5.54 27.10 -2.39
C THR A 269 -6.07 28.50 -2.74
N ASN A 270 -7.31 28.62 -3.21
CA ASN A 270 -7.82 29.83 -3.85
C ASN A 270 -8.32 30.90 -2.87
N TYR A 271 -8.14 30.72 -1.56
CA TYR A 271 -8.71 31.59 -0.53
C TYR A 271 -7.63 32.08 0.45
N GLU A 272 -7.76 33.32 0.95
CA GLU A 272 -6.83 33.89 1.94
C GLU A 272 -6.73 33.03 3.22
N ASP A 273 -7.78 32.29 3.56
CA ASP A 273 -7.84 31.36 4.70
C ASP A 273 -7.46 29.91 4.36
N SER A 274 -6.74 29.68 3.25
CA SER A 274 -6.34 28.32 2.85
C SER A 274 -5.48 27.66 3.93
N PRO A 275 -5.74 26.39 4.28
CA PRO A 275 -4.94 25.68 5.28
C PRO A 275 -3.47 25.68 4.90
N GLN A 276 -2.62 26.01 5.86
CA GLN A 276 -1.18 25.99 5.68
C GLN A 276 -0.65 24.57 5.73
N MET A 277 0.38 24.31 4.93
CA MET A 277 1.06 23.01 4.95
C MET A 277 1.71 22.77 6.33
N PRO A 278 1.45 21.63 7.00
CA PRO A 278 1.98 21.38 8.33
C PRO A 278 3.47 21.04 8.32
N PHE A 279 4.32 22.02 8.67
CA PHE A 279 5.79 21.87 8.64
C PHE A 279 6.27 20.64 9.42
N ILE A 280 5.76 20.43 10.65
CA ILE A 280 6.09 19.29 11.52
C ILE A 280 5.92 17.92 10.84
N ALA A 281 5.05 17.83 9.84
CA ALA A 281 4.80 16.60 9.11
C ALA A 281 5.57 16.53 7.79
N THR A 282 5.69 17.65 7.06
CA THR A 282 6.02 17.65 5.64
C THR A 282 7.37 18.27 5.28
N ARG A 283 8.00 19.03 6.18
CA ARG A 283 9.24 19.77 5.88
C ARG A 283 10.20 19.82 7.07
N GLY A 284 11.48 19.83 6.75
CA GLY A 284 12.55 19.89 7.76
C GLY A 284 13.08 18.51 8.11
N TYR A 285 14.35 18.47 8.51
CA TYR A 285 15.08 17.22 8.77
C TYR A 285 14.49 16.38 9.91
N ASP A 286 13.69 16.99 10.79
CA ASP A 286 13.03 16.33 11.90
C ASP A 286 11.57 15.98 11.62
N SER A 287 10.98 16.41 10.50
CA SER A 287 9.59 16.13 10.19
C SER A 287 9.29 14.65 9.96
N VAL A 288 8.03 14.27 10.17
CA VAL A 288 7.55 12.87 10.08
C VAL A 288 7.98 12.16 8.79
N VAL A 289 7.92 12.85 7.66
CA VAL A 289 8.22 12.25 6.34
C VAL A 289 9.68 12.40 5.90
N TRP A 290 10.51 13.22 6.56
CA TRP A 290 11.91 13.44 6.14
C TRP A 290 12.95 12.96 7.14
N ASN A 291 12.55 12.71 8.39
CA ASN A 291 13.48 12.30 9.43
C ASN A 291 14.20 11.00 9.07
N ARG A 292 15.52 10.97 9.31
CA ARG A 292 16.39 9.81 9.07
C ARG A 292 17.06 9.29 10.34
N LEU A 293 16.74 9.84 11.51
CA LEU A 293 17.40 9.56 12.78
C LEU A 293 17.56 8.05 13.03
N TYR A 294 16.49 7.27 12.80
CA TYR A 294 16.46 5.84 13.08
C TYR A 294 16.99 4.95 11.95
N SER A 295 17.26 5.53 10.77
CA SER A 295 17.64 4.77 9.57
C SER A 295 19.10 4.97 9.18
N ARG A 296 19.88 5.70 9.98
CA ARG A 296 21.33 5.81 9.82
C ARG A 296 21.99 4.47 10.14
N GLU A 297 23.08 4.18 9.42
CA GLU A 297 23.90 3.01 9.69
C GLU A 297 24.57 3.13 11.06
N THR A 298 24.36 2.14 11.94
CA THR A 298 24.91 2.14 13.29
C THR A 298 26.43 2.10 13.30
N SER A 299 27.03 1.52 12.25
CA SER A 299 28.48 1.52 12.02
C SER A 299 29.10 2.91 11.83
N GLU A 300 28.29 3.92 11.53
CA GLU A 300 28.73 5.32 11.38
C GLU A 300 28.57 6.16 12.67
N LEU A 301 28.09 5.54 13.75
CA LEU A 301 27.77 6.20 15.01
C LEU A 301 28.71 5.80 16.13
N GLU A 302 28.96 6.74 17.03
CA GLU A 302 29.62 6.46 18.31
C GLU A 302 28.64 5.82 19.29
N ASP A 303 29.13 5.02 20.25
CA ASP A 303 28.29 4.27 21.21
C ASP A 303 27.28 5.17 21.94
N TYR A 304 27.70 6.37 22.37
CA TYR A 304 26.81 7.31 23.05
C TYR A 304 25.67 7.82 22.14
N GLN A 305 25.91 7.91 20.83
CA GLN A 305 24.88 8.32 19.86
C GLN A 305 23.88 7.19 19.65
N ILE A 306 24.35 5.95 19.59
CA ILE A 306 23.50 4.75 19.51
C ILE A 306 22.58 4.68 20.73
N GLU A 307 23.12 4.88 21.94
CA GLU A 307 22.33 4.92 23.17
C GLU A 307 21.30 6.06 23.17
N GLN A 308 21.68 7.25 22.70
CA GLN A 308 20.75 8.38 22.58
C GLN A 308 19.61 8.09 21.60
N VAL A 309 19.90 7.57 20.41
CA VAL A 309 18.88 7.24 19.42
C VAL A 309 17.96 6.13 19.94
N SER A 310 18.52 5.11 20.57
CA SER A 310 17.76 4.03 21.22
C SER A 310 16.81 4.57 22.29
N LYS A 311 17.28 5.49 23.13
CA LYS A 311 16.44 6.11 24.16
C LYS A 311 15.32 6.97 23.56
N ILE A 312 15.63 7.78 22.54
CA ILE A 312 14.62 8.60 21.85
C ILE A 312 13.56 7.68 21.20
N LEU A 313 13.97 6.59 20.57
CA LEU A 313 13.04 5.61 19.99
C LEU A 313 12.13 5.00 21.07
N GLN A 314 12.71 4.55 22.19
CA GLN A 314 11.96 3.97 23.30
C GLN A 314 10.93 4.96 23.87
N ASP A 315 11.34 6.21 24.11
CA ASP A 315 10.45 7.26 24.62
C ASP A 315 9.33 7.58 23.63
N THR A 316 9.62 7.62 22.33
CA THR A 316 8.59 7.78 21.29
C THR A 316 7.59 6.63 21.30
N LEU A 317 8.08 5.38 21.32
CA LEU A 317 7.26 4.17 21.28
C LEU A 317 6.35 4.07 22.51
N GLU A 318 6.88 4.35 23.70
CA GLU A 318 6.11 4.42 24.93
C GLU A 318 5.03 5.51 24.84
N ALA A 319 5.39 6.71 24.39
CA ALA A 319 4.46 7.83 24.29
C ALA A 319 3.32 7.58 23.29
N VAL A 320 3.58 6.90 22.17
CA VAL A 320 2.56 6.57 21.16
C VAL A 320 1.82 5.26 21.48
N GLY A 321 2.26 4.51 22.49
CA GLY A 321 1.71 3.22 22.89
C GLY A 321 1.99 2.10 21.87
N ALA A 322 3.14 2.12 21.20
CA ALA A 322 3.57 1.08 20.27
C ALA A 322 4.77 0.30 20.82
N LYS A 323 4.97 -0.92 20.30
CA LYS A 323 6.14 -1.77 20.60
C LYS A 323 7.26 -1.59 19.59
N ALA A 324 6.89 -1.31 18.34
CA ALA A 324 7.85 -1.12 17.27
C ALA A 324 7.32 -0.14 16.21
N MET A 325 8.26 0.48 15.51
CA MET A 325 8.03 1.41 14.42
C MET A 325 8.52 0.80 13.10
N VAL A 326 7.81 1.05 12.01
CA VAL A 326 8.17 0.64 10.65
C VAL A 326 8.32 1.89 9.78
N VAL A 327 9.46 2.03 9.11
CA VAL A 327 9.84 3.21 8.32
C VAL A 327 10.37 2.85 6.93
N GLY A 328 10.18 3.75 5.97
CA GLY A 328 10.75 3.71 4.62
C GLY A 328 11.88 4.74 4.45
N HIS A 329 11.84 5.51 3.36
CA HIS A 329 12.56 6.77 3.09
C HIS A 329 14.09 6.69 2.89
N THR A 330 14.75 5.83 3.65
CA THR A 330 16.20 5.68 3.66
C THR A 330 16.56 4.29 3.17
N PRO A 331 17.03 4.14 1.92
CA PRO A 331 17.33 2.84 1.36
C PRO A 331 18.36 2.07 2.19
N GLN A 332 18.01 0.86 2.57
CA GLN A 332 18.84 -0.06 3.33
C GLN A 332 19.57 -1.02 2.40
N LEU A 333 20.90 -0.91 2.34
CA LEU A 333 21.72 -1.71 1.42
C LEU A 333 21.77 -3.20 1.80
N SER A 334 21.45 -3.52 3.05
CA SER A 334 21.41 -4.89 3.59
C SER A 334 20.04 -5.56 3.46
N GLY A 335 19.08 -4.91 2.79
CA GLY A 335 17.69 -5.35 2.73
C GLY A 335 16.89 -4.88 3.95
N VAL A 336 15.68 -5.42 4.12
CA VAL A 336 14.84 -5.10 5.28
C VAL A 336 15.53 -5.61 6.54
N ASN A 337 15.61 -4.77 7.56
CA ASN A 337 16.31 -5.08 8.80
C ASN A 337 15.67 -4.37 10.01
N CYS A 338 16.19 -4.64 11.21
CA CYS A 338 15.77 -3.99 12.45
C CYS A 338 16.99 -3.45 13.22
N GLU A 339 16.78 -2.44 14.08
CA GLU A 339 17.80 -1.93 15.00
C GLU A 339 17.23 -1.71 16.40
N TYR A 340 18.10 -1.42 17.36
CA TYR A 340 17.73 -1.01 18.72
C TYR A 340 16.78 -2.00 19.41
N GLY A 341 17.15 -3.29 19.41
CA GLY A 341 16.31 -4.36 19.95
C GLY A 341 15.03 -4.61 19.15
N CYS A 342 15.06 -4.34 17.85
CA CYS A 342 13.92 -4.39 16.93
C CYS A 342 12.75 -3.47 17.31
N GLY A 343 13.03 -2.36 18.01
CA GLY A 343 12.08 -1.26 18.19
C GLY A 343 11.84 -0.47 16.89
N ILE A 344 12.76 -0.54 15.93
CA ILE A 344 12.62 0.04 14.58
C ILE A 344 12.84 -1.02 13.51
N TRP A 345 12.02 -0.99 12.47
CA TRP A 345 12.14 -1.78 11.25
C TRP A 345 12.22 -0.86 10.04
N ARG A 346 13.26 -1.05 9.23
CA ARG A 346 13.57 -0.22 8.06
C ARG A 346 13.25 -1.04 6.82
N VAL A 347 12.20 -0.66 6.08
CA VAL A 347 11.63 -1.47 5.00
C VAL A 347 11.89 -0.95 3.59
N ASP A 348 12.51 0.23 3.46
CA ASP A 348 12.97 0.72 2.16
C ASP A 348 14.29 0.02 1.78
N VAL A 349 14.24 -0.78 0.72
CA VAL A 349 15.42 -1.47 0.16
C VAL A 349 15.90 -0.82 -1.15
N GLY A 350 15.28 0.29 -1.56
CA GLY A 350 15.53 0.94 -2.85
C GLY A 350 15.12 0.07 -4.05
N MET A 351 13.98 -0.65 -3.95
CA MET A 351 13.61 -1.66 -4.95
C MET A 351 13.33 -1.09 -6.34
N SER A 352 12.83 0.15 -6.42
CA SER A 352 12.54 0.82 -7.69
C SER A 352 13.81 0.97 -8.54
N SER A 353 13.64 0.73 -9.84
CA SER A 353 14.69 0.98 -10.84
C SER A 353 15.15 2.44 -10.90
N GLY A 354 14.33 3.38 -10.43
CA GLY A 354 14.67 4.79 -10.30
C GLY A 354 15.49 5.15 -9.05
N VAL A 355 15.82 4.16 -8.20
CA VAL A 355 16.56 4.34 -6.94
C VAL A 355 17.81 3.45 -6.87
N LEU A 356 17.70 2.17 -6.48
CA LEU A 356 18.81 1.21 -6.43
C LEU A 356 18.60 -0.02 -7.33
N ASP A 357 17.40 -0.20 -7.89
CA ASP A 357 16.99 -1.41 -8.60
C ASP A 357 17.18 -2.71 -7.79
N SER A 358 17.11 -2.60 -6.46
CA SER A 358 17.28 -3.73 -5.57
C SER A 358 16.18 -4.78 -5.74
N ARG A 359 16.43 -5.99 -5.25
CA ARG A 359 15.38 -7.01 -5.14
C ARG A 359 14.33 -6.58 -4.12
N PRO A 360 13.02 -6.74 -4.40
CA PRO A 360 12.00 -6.50 -3.40
C PRO A 360 12.16 -7.39 -2.17
N GLU A 361 11.90 -6.81 -1.01
CA GLU A 361 11.77 -7.48 0.27
C GLU A 361 10.62 -6.81 1.03
N VAL A 362 9.92 -7.58 1.86
CA VAL A 362 8.76 -7.08 2.61
C VAL A 362 8.80 -7.57 4.05
N LEU A 363 8.17 -6.83 4.97
CA LEU A 363 8.07 -7.19 6.37
C LEU A 363 6.74 -7.89 6.65
N GLU A 364 6.77 -9.08 7.24
CA GLU A 364 5.58 -9.75 7.79
C GLU A 364 5.56 -9.62 9.30
N ILE A 365 4.42 -9.18 9.83
CA ILE A 365 4.14 -9.07 11.25
C ILE A 365 2.97 -9.99 11.61
N ARG A 366 3.12 -10.77 12.68
CA ARG A 366 2.05 -11.59 13.27
C ARG A 366 2.06 -11.40 14.78
N GLY A 367 1.02 -10.74 15.30
CA GLY A 367 1.02 -10.29 16.69
C GLY A 367 2.14 -9.28 16.94
N ASP A 368 3.05 -9.62 17.85
CA ASP A 368 4.21 -8.80 18.19
C ASP A 368 5.53 -9.34 17.60
N LYS A 369 5.45 -10.33 16.69
CA LYS A 369 6.62 -10.91 16.02
C LYS A 369 6.71 -10.41 14.59
N ALA A 370 7.94 -10.18 14.14
CA ALA A 370 8.23 -9.77 12.78
C ALA A 370 9.26 -10.68 12.11
N ARG A 371 9.13 -10.85 10.79
CA ARG A 371 10.12 -11.51 9.94
C ARG A 371 10.15 -10.90 8.56
N VAL A 372 11.30 -10.96 7.91
CA VAL A 372 11.45 -10.52 6.53
C VAL A 372 11.04 -11.64 5.57
N ILE A 373 10.28 -11.31 4.53
CA ILE A 373 10.02 -12.18 3.39
C ILE A 373 10.93 -11.71 2.24
N ARG A 374 11.78 -12.64 1.79
CA ARG A 374 12.70 -12.49 0.65
C ARG A 374 12.45 -13.61 -0.36
N SER A 375 12.97 -13.47 -1.57
CA SER A 375 12.85 -14.50 -2.61
C SER A 375 13.44 -15.85 -2.15
N ASN A 376 12.76 -16.96 -2.47
CA ASN A 376 13.17 -18.33 -2.05
C ASN A 376 14.57 -18.75 -2.52
N ARG A 377 15.19 -18.06 -3.48
CA ARG A 377 16.58 -18.31 -3.90
C ARG A 377 17.61 -17.95 -2.82
N ASP A 378 17.21 -17.20 -1.79
CA ASP A 378 18.10 -16.67 -0.75
C ASP A 378 17.95 -17.39 0.62
N ARG A 379 17.21 -18.53 0.68
CA ARG A 379 17.01 -19.35 1.90
C ARG A 379 18.29 -19.89 2.57
N LEU A 380 19.46 -19.71 1.97
CA LEU A 380 20.75 -20.11 2.55
C LEU A 380 21.26 -19.12 3.62
N HIS A 381 20.66 -17.94 3.78
CA HIS A 381 21.04 -17.00 4.82
C HIS A 381 19.82 -16.50 5.63
N GLU A 382 19.76 -16.98 6.87
CA GLU A 382 19.10 -16.40 8.06
C GLU A 382 17.59 -16.11 8.03
N LEU A 383 16.84 -16.93 8.77
CA LEU A 383 15.53 -16.58 9.33
C LEU A 383 15.74 -15.58 10.49
N GLN A 384 15.74 -14.28 10.21
CA GLN A 384 15.57 -13.27 11.26
C GLN A 384 14.09 -13.24 11.66
N VAL A 385 13.74 -14.05 12.66
CA VAL A 385 12.49 -13.91 13.42
C VAL A 385 12.85 -13.14 14.67
N ALA A 386 12.30 -11.94 14.82
CA ALA A 386 12.54 -11.13 16.01
C ALA A 386 11.24 -10.78 16.71
N ASP A 387 11.31 -10.79 18.04
CA ASP A 387 10.22 -10.37 18.92
C ASP A 387 10.41 -8.87 19.18
N ALA A 388 9.37 -8.06 18.96
CA ALA A 388 9.37 -6.69 19.42
C ALA A 388 9.32 -6.71 20.96
N ILE A 389 10.39 -6.22 21.60
CA ILE A 389 10.62 -6.29 23.05
C ILE A 389 9.55 -5.51 23.83
#